data_AF-A0A7X7KVD9-F1
#
_entry.id   AF-A0A7X7KVD9-F1
#
_cell.length_a   1.000
_cell.length_b   1.000
_cell.length_c   1.000
_cell.angle_alpha   90.00
_cell.angle_beta   90.00
_cell.angle_gamma   90.00
#
_symmetry.space_group_name_H-M   'P 1'
#
loop_
_entity.id
_entity.type
_entity.pdbx_description
1 polymer ?
#
loop_
_entity_poly.entity_id
_entity_poly.type
_entity_poly.pdbx_seq_one_letter_code
_entity_poly.pdbx_strand_id
1 'polypeptide(L)'
;QAGLLNLLAIASRQLDTHVPAPPPYPFSPDGIETQFVALLTEARQHYAAALAPLTTGELDDLRTNLYDATTAKIPHGHSFHKRSAGRRVTDALEKMDRRALARAAMSLAQLADPALADALRRTDRRVFPIDAALSRTFGGTIRSLPTPAGKVVIAEGGNQTYPLDKHPDICLLIDLDDGDDTYLEGAVSSDTPLLAIIDCGGSNAYRGQRHGIQGSALLGLSLLATHGCVSNRFEAVDVAQGSAMGGVGLLVNEAQHSTFHGRARVQGHALGGFGVLLNRSGHDAYHGAIYAQGVGSSLGVGALIDLQGDDTYFAGGLYYRGYDDSPGYAGWSQGVGVGPRGIANGGLGVLLDGAGDDTYEYDYFSHGGGYWFAAGFARDFGGNDQRLGATRTMWDGTERQEKRFVRWGLGFGCHYGVGIVIDDAGDDLFTANTADTAFCWDLGTGAILDLGGNDTFSGSGAGRASNAGLALVMNVGGDDTFTGGNFGHANPAVNYHPMPEAGGNFACFLRYGGSNRFSNLKAQETTGAVRGWAGGFFLERDALPARLMDPPQEIRAP
;
A
#
# COMPACT_ATOMS: atom_id res chain seq x y z
N GLN A 1 14.84 -9.74 1.94
CA GLN A 1 15.60 -9.06 0.86
C GLN A 1 15.17 -9.47 -0.57
N ALA A 2 15.41 -10.70 -1.07
CA ALA A 2 15.16 -11.05 -2.48
C ALA A 2 13.71 -10.75 -2.97
N GLY A 3 12.71 -11.03 -2.13
CA GLY A 3 11.31 -10.67 -2.41
C GLY A 3 11.08 -9.15 -2.55
N LEU A 4 11.73 -8.33 -1.71
CA LEU A 4 11.63 -6.86 -1.79
C LEU A 4 12.26 -6.32 -3.07
N LEU A 5 13.43 -6.83 -3.47
CA LEU A 5 14.07 -6.43 -4.75
C LEU A 5 13.22 -6.83 -5.96
N ASN A 6 12.63 -8.02 -5.94
CA ASN A 6 11.71 -8.47 -7.00
C ASN A 6 10.44 -7.61 -7.05
N LEU A 7 9.86 -7.27 -5.90
CA LEU A 7 8.73 -6.35 -5.81
C LEU A 7 9.07 -4.99 -6.45
N LEU A 8 10.20 -4.40 -6.07
CA LEU A 8 10.66 -3.13 -6.65
C LEU A 8 10.90 -3.23 -8.16
N ALA A 9 11.38 -4.38 -8.65
CA ALA A 9 11.59 -4.60 -10.09
C ALA A 9 10.25 -4.66 -10.82
N ILE A 10 9.26 -5.38 -10.26
CA ILE A 10 7.90 -5.44 -10.78
C ILE A 10 7.27 -4.04 -10.78
N ALA A 11 7.34 -3.33 -9.66
CA ALA A 11 6.83 -1.96 -9.52
C ALA A 11 7.48 -1.00 -10.53
N SER A 12 8.79 -1.12 -10.75
CA SER A 12 9.49 -0.29 -11.74
C SER A 12 8.90 -0.47 -13.14
N ARG A 13 8.60 -1.73 -13.54
CA ARG A 13 8.00 -2.04 -14.85
C ARG A 13 6.61 -1.42 -15.01
N GLN A 14 5.81 -1.39 -13.94
CA GLN A 14 4.49 -0.76 -13.94
C GLN A 14 4.54 0.77 -14.02
N LEU A 15 5.70 1.37 -13.74
CA LEU A 15 5.97 2.80 -13.96
C LEU A 15 6.68 3.07 -15.30
N ASP A 16 6.60 2.13 -16.24
CA ASP A 16 7.28 2.14 -17.55
C ASP A 16 8.81 2.22 -17.45
N THR A 17 9.37 1.83 -16.32
CA THR A 17 10.82 1.77 -16.11
C THR A 17 11.30 0.33 -16.00
N HIS A 18 12.32 -0.04 -16.75
CA HIS A 18 12.82 -1.41 -16.75
C HIS A 18 14.12 -1.47 -15.94
N VAL A 19 14.00 -1.66 -14.62
CA VAL A 19 15.13 -1.85 -13.71
C VAL A 19 15.04 -3.26 -13.11
N PRO A 20 15.92 -4.18 -13.51
CA PRO A 20 15.93 -5.54 -12.94
C PRO A 20 16.39 -5.50 -11.49
N ALA A 21 15.94 -6.50 -10.70
CA ALA A 21 16.47 -6.72 -9.37
C ALA A 21 17.98 -7.03 -9.47
N PRO A 22 18.85 -6.33 -8.72
CA PRO A 22 20.25 -6.70 -8.61
C PRO A 22 20.41 -8.01 -7.82
N PRO A 23 21.55 -8.71 -7.96
CA PRO A 23 21.86 -9.81 -7.05
C PRO A 23 21.98 -9.30 -5.59
N PRO A 24 21.80 -10.18 -4.59
CA PRO A 24 22.04 -9.83 -3.19
C PRO A 24 23.44 -9.23 -2.98
N TYR A 25 23.50 -8.17 -2.18
CA TYR A 25 24.77 -7.50 -1.88
C TYR A 25 25.66 -8.38 -0.98
N PRO A 26 26.95 -8.58 -1.30
CA PRO A 26 27.79 -9.57 -0.61
C PRO A 26 28.41 -9.01 0.68
N PHE A 27 27.60 -8.74 1.71
CA PHE A 27 28.10 -8.22 2.98
C PHE A 27 29.17 -9.13 3.59
N SER A 28 30.31 -8.55 3.96
CA SER A 28 31.49 -9.26 4.48
C SER A 28 31.98 -8.58 5.76
N PRO A 29 32.37 -9.34 6.81
CA PRO A 29 32.99 -8.74 7.99
C PRO A 29 34.28 -7.96 7.66
N ASP A 30 35.03 -8.45 6.69
CA ASP A 30 36.23 -7.77 6.19
C ASP A 30 35.83 -6.70 5.17
N GLY A 31 36.12 -5.43 5.49
CA GLY A 31 35.89 -4.28 4.61
C GLY A 31 34.46 -3.73 4.59
N ILE A 32 33.63 -4.07 5.59
CA ILE A 32 32.23 -3.62 5.67
C ILE A 32 32.08 -2.09 5.66
N GLU A 33 33.06 -1.36 6.18
CA GLU A 33 33.11 0.10 6.14
C GLU A 33 33.16 0.64 4.71
N THR A 34 33.89 -0.04 3.82
CA THR A 34 33.95 0.31 2.40
C THR A 34 32.64 -0.04 1.70
N GLN A 35 32.01 -1.15 2.12
CA GLN A 35 30.72 -1.57 1.60
C GLN A 35 29.60 -0.57 1.94
N PHE A 36 29.57 -0.05 3.17
CA PHE A 36 28.64 1.03 3.56
C PHE A 36 28.86 2.29 2.73
N VAL A 37 30.11 2.74 2.59
CA VAL A 37 30.44 3.92 1.78
C VAL A 37 29.96 3.74 0.34
N ALA A 38 30.21 2.58 -0.27
CA ALA A 38 29.82 2.31 -1.65
C ALA A 38 28.31 2.34 -1.85
N LEU A 39 27.56 1.56 -1.07
CA LEU A 39 26.12 1.39 -1.23
C LEU A 39 25.34 2.68 -0.93
N LEU A 40 25.70 3.38 0.15
CA LEU A 40 25.05 4.66 0.52
C LEU A 40 25.36 5.77 -0.49
N THR A 41 26.60 5.81 -1.02
CA THR A 41 26.98 6.78 -2.05
C THR A 41 26.25 6.49 -3.37
N GLU A 42 26.15 5.22 -3.78
CA GLU A 42 25.41 4.81 -4.98
C GLU A 42 23.93 5.20 -4.89
N ALA A 43 23.27 4.90 -3.76
CA ALA A 43 21.87 5.28 -3.54
C ALA A 43 21.67 6.80 -3.68
N ARG A 44 22.56 7.60 -3.07
CA ARG A 44 22.51 9.07 -3.20
C ARG A 44 22.78 9.58 -4.62
N GLN A 45 23.71 8.96 -5.35
CA GLN A 45 24.00 9.32 -6.74
C GLN A 45 22.79 9.06 -7.64
N HIS A 46 22.13 7.91 -7.46
CA HIS A 46 20.90 7.59 -8.18
C HIS A 46 19.76 8.54 -7.83
N TYR A 47 19.61 8.91 -6.55
CA TYR A 47 18.61 9.89 -6.15
C TYR A 47 18.89 11.30 -6.72
N ALA A 48 20.15 11.74 -6.72
CA ALA A 48 20.53 13.00 -7.36
C ALA A 48 20.24 12.98 -8.88
N ALA A 49 20.49 11.86 -9.55
CA ALA A 49 20.13 11.68 -10.95
C ALA A 49 18.60 11.72 -11.18
N ALA A 50 17.81 11.20 -10.23
CA ALA A 50 16.34 11.28 -10.27
C ALA A 50 15.83 12.74 -10.27
N LEU A 51 16.51 13.64 -9.55
CA LEU A 51 16.16 15.05 -9.45
C LEU A 51 16.76 15.92 -10.58
N ALA A 52 17.80 15.44 -11.27
CA ALA A 52 18.54 16.22 -12.26
C ALA A 52 17.70 16.85 -13.40
N PRO A 53 16.58 16.26 -13.85
CA PRO A 53 15.73 16.89 -14.85
C PRO A 53 14.97 18.14 -14.38
N LEU A 54 14.85 18.35 -13.07
CA LEU A 54 14.14 19.49 -12.50
C LEU A 54 14.96 20.77 -12.61
N THR A 55 14.31 21.88 -12.91
CA THR A 55 14.92 23.19 -12.70
C THR A 55 15.05 23.49 -11.20
N THR A 56 15.97 24.39 -10.82
CA THR A 56 16.10 24.83 -9.42
C THR A 56 14.78 25.34 -8.85
N GLY A 57 14.03 26.12 -9.63
CA GLY A 57 12.74 26.66 -9.18
C GLY A 57 11.66 25.59 -8.98
N GLU A 58 11.65 24.53 -9.79
CA GLU A 58 10.72 23.40 -9.60
C GLU A 58 11.09 22.56 -8.39
N LEU A 59 12.38 22.30 -8.18
CA LEU A 59 12.84 21.61 -6.99
C LEU A 59 12.49 22.40 -5.72
N ASP A 60 12.69 23.72 -5.73
CA ASP A 60 12.32 24.58 -4.60
C ASP A 60 10.80 24.66 -4.39
N ASP A 61 9.99 24.63 -5.45
CA ASP A 61 8.53 24.53 -5.35
C ASP A 61 8.11 23.20 -4.72
N LEU A 62 8.71 22.07 -5.14
CA LEU A 62 8.45 20.76 -4.53
C LEU A 62 8.82 20.76 -3.04
N ARG A 63 9.99 21.28 -2.67
CA ARG A 63 10.45 21.37 -1.27
C ARG A 63 9.48 22.12 -0.39
N THR A 64 8.93 23.22 -0.91
CA THR A 64 8.08 24.13 -0.13
C THR A 64 6.63 23.66 -0.09
N ASN A 65 6.10 23.16 -1.22
CA ASN A 65 4.66 23.06 -1.44
C ASN A 65 4.15 21.63 -1.62
N LEU A 66 5.01 20.60 -1.73
CA LEU A 66 4.54 19.25 -2.00
C LEU A 66 3.57 18.72 -0.93
N TYR A 67 3.94 18.78 0.35
CA TYR A 67 3.05 18.37 1.45
C TYR A 67 1.77 19.22 1.52
N ASP A 68 1.90 20.54 1.42
CA ASP A 68 0.76 21.46 1.52
C ASP A 68 -0.24 21.29 0.38
N ALA A 69 0.24 21.05 -0.84
CA ALA A 69 -0.59 20.90 -2.03
C ALA A 69 -1.40 19.60 -2.01
N THR A 70 -0.88 18.54 -1.39
CA THR A 70 -1.46 17.19 -1.51
C THR A 70 -2.03 16.65 -0.20
N THR A 71 -1.55 17.09 0.96
CA THR A 71 -1.76 16.37 2.23
C THR A 71 -2.29 17.25 3.35
N ALA A 72 -1.74 18.46 3.54
CA ALA A 72 -2.09 19.32 4.68
C ALA A 72 -3.60 19.61 4.81
N LYS A 73 -4.31 19.61 3.68
CA LYS A 73 -5.78 19.74 3.63
C LYS A 73 -6.37 18.71 2.70
N ILE A 74 -7.24 17.87 3.25
CA ILE A 74 -7.98 16.84 2.50
C ILE A 74 -9.46 17.19 2.57
N PRO A 75 -9.97 18.09 1.71
CA PRO A 75 -11.39 18.43 1.69
C PRO A 75 -12.23 17.24 1.21
N HIS A 76 -11.70 16.48 0.24
CA HIS A 76 -12.25 15.23 -0.28
C HIS A 76 -11.10 14.31 -0.69
N GLY A 77 -11.32 12.99 -0.71
CA GLY A 77 -10.29 12.02 -1.10
C GLY A 77 -10.08 11.83 -2.60
N HIS A 78 -10.85 12.51 -3.47
CA HIS A 78 -10.78 12.32 -4.92
C HIS A 78 -10.03 13.45 -5.66
N SER A 79 -9.58 14.49 -4.97
CA SER A 79 -8.90 15.65 -5.58
C SER A 79 -8.09 16.40 -4.52
N PHE A 80 -7.05 17.11 -4.96
CA PHE A 80 -6.33 18.04 -4.10
C PHE A 80 -7.13 19.30 -3.79
N HIS A 81 -6.87 19.91 -2.63
CA HIS A 81 -7.57 21.11 -2.16
C HIS A 81 -7.44 22.30 -3.12
N LYS A 82 -6.21 22.59 -3.57
CA LYS A 82 -5.91 23.65 -4.54
C LYS A 82 -5.43 23.05 -5.85
N ARG A 83 -6.32 22.94 -6.84
CA ARG A 83 -6.03 22.25 -8.11
C ARG A 83 -4.79 22.76 -8.83
N SER A 84 -4.59 24.08 -8.89
CA SER A 84 -3.42 24.67 -9.56
C SER A 84 -2.10 24.37 -8.84
N ALA A 85 -2.09 24.32 -7.51
CA ALA A 85 -0.91 23.92 -6.74
C ALA A 85 -0.63 22.43 -6.93
N GLY A 86 -1.67 21.60 -6.82
CA GLY A 86 -1.61 20.17 -7.10
C GLY A 86 -1.04 19.88 -8.49
N ARG A 87 -1.52 20.59 -9.52
CA ARG A 87 -1.04 20.44 -10.90
C ARG A 87 0.45 20.75 -11.04
N ARG A 88 0.92 21.85 -10.44
CA ARG A 88 2.33 22.23 -10.51
C ARG A 88 3.24 21.18 -9.89
N VAL A 89 2.91 20.70 -8.68
CA VAL A 89 3.76 19.69 -8.02
C VAL A 89 3.72 18.36 -8.76
N THR A 90 2.57 17.94 -9.31
CA THR A 90 2.51 16.72 -10.13
C THR A 90 3.28 16.84 -11.44
N ASP A 91 3.21 17.99 -12.12
CA ASP A 91 3.98 18.24 -13.35
C ASP A 91 5.49 18.21 -13.07
N ALA A 92 5.93 18.70 -11.91
CA ALA A 92 7.34 18.60 -11.50
C ALA A 92 7.73 17.14 -11.19
N LEU A 93 6.93 16.38 -10.42
CA LEU A 93 7.20 14.96 -10.16
C LEU A 93 7.27 14.14 -11.46
N GLU A 94 6.46 14.47 -12.48
CA GLU A 94 6.47 13.79 -13.78
C GLU A 94 7.82 13.90 -14.51
N LYS A 95 8.55 15.01 -14.30
CA LYS A 95 9.85 15.28 -14.92
C LYS A 95 11.00 14.48 -14.31
N MET A 96 10.85 14.01 -13.07
CA MET A 96 11.92 13.25 -12.40
C MET A 96 12.30 11.99 -13.18
N ASP A 97 13.57 11.61 -13.13
CA ASP A 97 14.04 10.35 -13.71
C ASP A 97 13.63 9.17 -12.81
N ARG A 98 12.46 8.59 -13.12
CA ARG A 98 11.90 7.42 -12.42
C ARG A 98 12.81 6.19 -12.47
N ARG A 99 13.61 6.03 -13.54
CA ARG A 99 14.53 4.90 -13.67
C ARG A 99 15.69 5.05 -12.69
N ALA A 100 16.21 6.26 -12.53
CA ALA A 100 17.19 6.58 -11.51
C ALA A 100 16.61 6.42 -10.09
N LEU A 101 15.37 6.85 -9.85
CA LEU A 101 14.69 6.65 -8.57
C LEU A 101 14.52 5.15 -8.22
N ALA A 102 14.14 4.32 -9.20
CA ALA A 102 14.03 2.87 -9.02
C ALA A 102 15.39 2.23 -8.68
N ARG A 103 16.49 2.68 -9.31
CA ARG A 103 17.85 2.22 -8.94
C ARG A 103 18.24 2.64 -7.52
N ALA A 104 17.89 3.86 -7.11
CA ALA A 104 18.11 4.31 -5.74
C ALA A 104 17.35 3.43 -4.74
N ALA A 105 16.10 3.07 -5.05
CA ALA A 105 15.32 2.13 -4.24
C ALA A 105 15.98 0.75 -4.13
N MET A 106 16.50 0.22 -5.25
CA MET A 106 17.22 -1.06 -5.27
C MET A 106 18.48 -1.04 -4.41
N SER A 107 19.33 0.00 -4.53
CA SER A 107 20.53 0.12 -3.69
C SER A 107 20.17 0.25 -2.22
N LEU A 108 19.13 1.03 -1.88
CA LEU A 108 18.68 1.19 -0.51
C LEU A 108 18.14 -0.13 0.08
N ALA A 109 17.33 -0.87 -0.67
CA ALA A 109 16.71 -2.11 -0.25
C ALA A 109 17.72 -3.24 0.07
N GLN A 110 18.96 -3.14 -0.43
CA GLN A 110 20.03 -4.09 -0.08
C GLN A 110 20.37 -4.05 1.41
N LEU A 111 20.19 -2.91 2.09
CA LEU A 111 20.46 -2.76 3.53
C LEU A 111 19.47 -3.54 4.40
N ALA A 112 18.29 -3.93 3.89
CA ALA A 112 17.29 -4.72 4.61
C ALA A 112 17.61 -6.23 4.65
N ASP A 113 18.85 -6.61 4.36
CA ASP A 113 19.30 -8.00 4.40
C ASP A 113 19.82 -8.36 5.80
N PRO A 114 19.27 -9.39 6.46
CA PRO A 114 19.83 -9.90 7.71
C PRO A 114 21.33 -10.22 7.63
N ALA A 115 21.85 -10.54 6.44
CA ALA A 115 23.28 -10.77 6.22
C ALA A 115 24.17 -9.57 6.59
N LEU A 116 23.63 -8.34 6.51
CA LEU A 116 24.33 -7.12 6.96
C LEU A 116 24.59 -7.16 8.46
N ALA A 117 23.55 -7.41 9.26
CA ALA A 117 23.66 -7.48 10.72
C ALA A 117 24.60 -8.62 11.14
N ASP A 118 24.49 -9.78 10.47
CA ASP A 118 25.36 -10.93 10.69
C ASP A 118 26.83 -10.65 10.37
N ALA A 119 27.12 -9.98 9.26
CA ALA A 119 28.47 -9.58 8.92
C ALA A 119 29.03 -8.57 9.93
N LEU A 120 28.20 -7.62 10.37
CA LEU A 120 28.59 -6.59 11.31
C LEU A 120 28.90 -7.16 12.70
N ARG A 121 28.10 -8.13 13.20
CA ARG A 121 28.38 -8.85 14.46
C ARG A 121 29.72 -9.59 14.46
N ARG A 122 30.23 -10.00 13.28
CA ARG A 122 31.52 -10.67 13.10
C ARG A 122 32.68 -9.70 12.81
N THR A 123 32.41 -8.43 12.59
CA THR A 123 33.42 -7.42 12.27
C THR A 123 34.24 -7.06 13.51
N ASP A 124 35.53 -6.79 13.35
CA ASP A 124 36.34 -6.24 14.44
C ASP A 124 35.79 -4.88 14.88
N ARG A 125 35.32 -4.78 16.12
CA ARG A 125 34.72 -3.56 16.69
C ARG A 125 35.64 -2.33 16.60
N ARG A 126 36.96 -2.51 16.45
CA ARG A 126 37.93 -1.41 16.28
C ARG A 126 37.82 -0.69 14.94
N VAL A 127 37.16 -1.30 13.94
CA VAL A 127 36.84 -0.67 12.66
C VAL A 127 35.99 0.59 12.88
N PHE A 128 35.10 0.56 13.87
CA PHE A 128 34.20 1.67 14.19
C PHE A 128 34.59 2.33 15.52
N PRO A 129 35.11 3.57 15.51
CA PRO A 129 35.46 4.28 16.74
C PRO A 129 34.22 4.60 17.58
N ILE A 130 34.39 4.65 18.90
CA ILE A 130 33.34 5.04 19.85
C ILE A 130 33.05 6.54 19.69
N ASP A 131 31.78 6.89 19.55
CA ASP A 131 31.29 8.27 19.56
C ASP A 131 30.75 8.61 20.95
N ALA A 132 31.62 9.17 21.81
CA ALA A 132 31.26 9.50 23.18
C ALA A 132 30.15 10.57 23.29
N ALA A 133 29.92 11.37 22.24
CA ALA A 133 28.82 12.33 22.24
C ALA A 133 27.49 11.61 22.02
N LEU A 134 27.42 10.74 21.01
CA LEU A 134 26.24 9.93 20.74
C LEU A 134 25.95 8.95 21.88
N SER A 135 26.97 8.30 22.46
CA SER A 135 26.78 7.42 23.64
C SER A 135 26.11 8.15 24.81
N ARG A 136 26.44 9.43 25.04
CA ARG A 136 25.78 10.23 26.08
C ARG A 136 24.35 10.60 25.72
N THR A 137 24.03 10.75 24.43
CA THR A 137 22.72 11.19 23.98
C THR A 137 21.74 10.04 23.84
N PHE A 138 22.17 8.90 23.29
CA PHE A 138 21.32 7.75 23.01
C PHE A 138 21.25 6.76 24.18
N GLY A 139 22.31 6.73 25.00
CA GLY A 139 22.57 5.63 25.93
C GLY A 139 23.45 4.56 25.28
N GLY A 140 23.99 3.65 26.10
CA GLY A 140 24.82 2.55 25.62
C GLY A 140 26.18 2.99 25.05
N THR A 141 26.77 2.10 24.25
CA THR A 141 28.02 2.28 23.51
C THR A 141 27.70 2.50 22.04
N ILE A 142 27.79 3.76 21.61
CA ILE A 142 27.59 4.12 20.21
C ILE A 142 28.93 4.21 19.50
N ARG A 143 28.99 3.60 18.31
CA ARG A 143 30.12 3.71 17.38
C ARG A 143 29.67 4.43 16.12
N SER A 144 30.60 5.07 15.44
CA SER A 144 30.27 5.78 14.21
C SER A 144 31.35 5.74 13.14
N LEU A 145 30.91 5.89 11.89
CA LEU A 145 31.76 6.03 10.71
C LEU A 145 31.23 7.20 9.87
N PRO A 146 31.98 8.29 9.71
CA PRO A 146 31.61 9.34 8.76
C PRO A 146 31.79 8.84 7.32
N THR A 147 30.79 9.07 6.47
CA THR A 147 30.85 8.78 5.03
C THR A 147 30.47 10.02 4.22
N PRO A 148 30.76 10.07 2.90
CA PRO A 148 30.27 11.14 2.04
C PRO A 148 28.73 11.25 2.00
N ALA A 149 28.04 10.14 2.29
CA ALA A 149 26.58 10.09 2.30
C ALA A 149 25.97 10.62 3.60
N GLY A 150 26.73 10.60 4.70
CA GLY A 150 26.33 10.91 6.07
C GLY A 150 27.03 9.98 7.06
N LYS A 151 26.76 10.15 8.35
CA LYS A 151 27.30 9.28 9.40
C LYS A 151 26.55 7.96 9.43
N VAL A 152 27.31 6.86 9.49
CA VAL A 152 26.82 5.54 9.88
C VAL A 152 26.98 5.42 11.39
N VAL A 153 25.94 4.97 12.08
CA VAL A 153 25.88 4.78 13.52
C VAL A 153 25.58 3.32 13.81
N ILE A 154 26.34 2.75 14.74
CA ILE A 154 26.15 1.38 15.21
C ILE A 154 25.96 1.47 16.73
N ALA A 155 24.80 1.03 17.20
CA ALA A 155 24.47 1.01 18.60
C ALA A 155 24.73 -0.38 19.21
N GLU A 156 25.21 -0.36 20.44
CA GLU A 156 25.36 -1.53 21.31
C GLU A 156 25.03 -1.09 22.75
N GLY A 157 24.15 -1.79 23.46
CA GLY A 157 24.00 -1.70 24.90
C GLY A 157 22.61 -1.42 25.48
N GLY A 158 21.63 -2.29 25.26
CA GLY A 158 20.38 -2.37 26.02
C GLY A 158 19.32 -1.39 25.51
N ASN A 159 18.43 -0.89 26.36
CA ASN A 159 17.39 0.05 25.89
C ASN A 159 17.99 1.44 25.62
N GLN A 160 17.69 2.01 24.46
CA GLN A 160 18.11 3.33 23.99
C GLN A 160 16.93 4.23 23.62
N THR A 161 17.24 5.52 23.49
CA THR A 161 16.31 6.47 22.86
C THR A 161 17.05 7.28 21.80
N TYR A 162 16.54 7.25 20.57
CA TYR A 162 17.11 7.87 19.39
C TYR A 162 16.34 9.14 18.99
N PRO A 163 16.74 10.34 19.44
CA PRO A 163 16.19 11.62 18.97
C PRO A 163 16.75 11.98 17.59
N LEU A 164 16.31 11.28 16.54
CA LEU A 164 16.92 11.27 15.21
C LEU A 164 17.04 12.67 14.59
N ASP A 165 16.04 13.52 14.77
CA ASP A 165 16.04 14.89 14.23
C ASP A 165 17.09 15.82 14.85
N LYS A 166 17.64 15.47 16.02
CA LYS A 166 18.76 16.21 16.62
C LYS A 166 20.11 15.85 15.96
N HIS A 167 20.11 14.81 15.12
CA HIS A 167 21.29 14.27 14.44
C HIS A 167 21.01 14.06 12.94
N PRO A 168 20.69 15.13 12.18
CA PRO A 168 20.38 15.02 10.76
C PRO A 168 21.59 14.61 9.90
N ASP A 169 22.78 14.52 10.49
CA ASP A 169 23.97 13.99 9.85
C ASP A 169 23.97 12.45 9.76
N ILE A 170 23.12 11.75 10.52
CA ILE A 170 23.00 10.28 10.46
C ILE A 170 22.24 9.87 9.19
N CYS A 171 22.84 8.96 8.42
CA CYS A 171 22.22 8.39 7.21
C CYS A 171 21.97 6.89 7.31
N LEU A 172 22.60 6.20 8.27
CA LEU A 172 22.36 4.79 8.58
C LEU A 172 22.54 4.60 10.08
N LEU A 173 21.53 4.07 10.75
CA LEU A 173 21.58 3.67 12.15
C LEU A 173 21.29 2.17 12.24
N ILE A 174 22.17 1.44 12.90
CA ILE A 174 22.07 -0.01 13.09
C ILE A 174 22.09 -0.28 14.58
N ASP A 175 20.96 -0.75 15.12
CA ASP A 175 20.92 -1.37 16.44
C ASP A 175 21.13 -2.88 16.29
N LEU A 176 22.12 -3.42 17.01
CA LEU A 176 22.49 -4.83 16.95
C LEU A 176 22.00 -5.65 18.13
N ASP A 177 21.46 -5.00 19.17
CA ASP A 177 21.06 -5.68 20.40
C ASP A 177 19.55 -5.94 20.48
N ASP A 178 19.12 -6.44 21.63
CA ASP A 178 17.75 -6.87 21.92
C ASP A 178 17.01 -5.94 22.90
N GLY A 179 17.50 -4.71 23.07
CA GLY A 179 16.92 -3.67 23.91
C GLY A 179 15.55 -3.20 23.42
N ASP A 180 14.70 -2.77 24.37
CA ASP A 180 13.43 -2.13 24.02
C ASP A 180 13.67 -0.64 23.74
N ASP A 181 13.76 -0.28 22.46
CA ASP A 181 14.20 1.03 22.02
C ASP A 181 13.06 1.99 21.69
N THR A 182 13.38 3.28 21.76
CA THR A 182 12.47 4.34 21.31
C THR A 182 13.12 5.21 20.24
N TYR A 183 12.54 5.18 19.04
CA TYR A 183 12.92 6.00 17.91
C TYR A 183 12.00 7.21 17.80
N LEU A 184 12.57 8.41 17.94
CA LEU A 184 11.82 9.67 17.90
C LEU A 184 12.10 10.40 16.59
N GLU A 185 11.03 10.65 15.84
CA GLU A 185 11.02 11.30 14.53
C GLU A 185 11.88 10.56 13.49
N GLY A 186 12.86 11.24 12.86
CA GLY A 186 13.65 10.69 11.75
C GLY A 186 13.14 11.17 10.40
N ALA A 187 12.87 12.47 10.30
CA ALA A 187 12.23 13.03 9.11
C ALA A 187 13.21 13.08 7.93
N VAL A 188 12.86 12.38 6.85
CA VAL A 188 13.57 12.38 5.57
C VAL A 188 12.92 13.40 4.65
N SER A 189 13.71 14.42 4.31
CA SER A 189 13.33 15.51 3.41
C SER A 189 14.41 15.76 2.36
N SER A 190 14.25 16.77 1.49
CA SER A 190 15.35 17.17 0.61
C SER A 190 16.61 17.65 1.34
N ASP A 191 16.48 18.08 2.60
CA ASP A 191 17.58 18.60 3.42
C ASP A 191 18.34 17.45 4.10
N THR A 192 17.62 16.39 4.48
CA THR A 192 18.14 15.14 5.00
C THR A 192 17.66 14.00 4.10
N PRO A 193 18.26 13.81 2.90
CA PRO A 193 17.66 13.02 1.83
C PRO A 193 17.86 11.51 1.97
N LEU A 194 18.54 11.04 3.02
CA LEU A 194 18.79 9.63 3.23
C LEU A 194 18.79 9.31 4.73
N LEU A 195 17.95 8.37 5.14
CA LEU A 195 18.02 7.72 6.44
C LEU A 195 17.63 6.25 6.30
N ALA A 196 18.53 5.36 6.71
CA ALA A 196 18.24 3.95 6.90
C ALA A 196 18.33 3.61 8.39
N ILE A 197 17.38 2.83 8.89
CA ILE A 197 17.37 2.31 10.26
C ILE A 197 17.26 0.79 10.16
N ILE A 198 18.13 0.08 10.87
CA ILE A 198 18.11 -1.37 10.99
C ILE A 198 18.09 -1.69 12.48
N ASP A 199 17.04 -2.34 12.95
CA ASP A 199 16.87 -2.75 14.34
C ASP A 199 16.88 -4.28 14.41
N CYS A 200 17.60 -4.86 15.37
CA CYS A 200 17.89 -6.29 15.41
C CYS A 200 17.33 -7.02 16.65
N GLY A 201 16.31 -6.49 17.32
CA GLY A 201 15.70 -7.19 18.45
C GLY A 201 14.68 -6.35 19.22
N GLY A 202 14.38 -6.78 20.45
CA GLY A 202 13.58 -5.99 21.38
C GLY A 202 12.10 -5.78 21.04
N SER A 203 11.45 -4.96 21.87
CA SER A 203 10.10 -4.44 21.65
C SER A 203 10.13 -2.92 21.49
N ASN A 204 10.05 -2.42 20.26
CA ASN A 204 10.43 -1.05 19.97
C ASN A 204 9.24 -0.11 19.74
N ALA A 205 9.47 1.17 20.03
CA ALA A 205 8.51 2.23 19.81
C ALA A 205 9.05 3.28 18.83
N TYR A 206 8.38 3.43 17.70
CA TYR A 206 8.66 4.45 16.70
C TYR A 206 7.60 5.53 16.78
N ARG A 207 7.98 6.77 17.11
CA ARG A 207 7.02 7.85 17.39
C ARG A 207 7.43 9.16 16.73
N GLY A 208 6.49 9.83 16.09
CA GLY A 208 6.76 11.17 15.59
C GLY A 208 5.54 11.88 15.01
N GLN A 209 5.69 13.18 14.81
CA GLN A 209 4.67 14.02 14.16
C GLN A 209 5.17 14.66 12.88
N ARG A 210 6.49 14.62 12.61
CA ARG A 210 7.06 15.11 11.36
C ARG A 210 6.71 14.19 10.19
N HIS A 211 6.90 14.70 8.98
CA HIS A 211 6.61 14.00 7.74
C HIS A 211 7.85 13.27 7.23
N GLY A 212 7.66 12.12 6.60
CA GLY A 212 8.76 11.30 6.10
C GLY A 212 9.50 10.58 7.22
N ILE A 213 8.77 9.94 8.13
CA ILE A 213 9.34 9.19 9.28
C ILE A 213 9.01 7.70 9.17
N GLN A 214 9.70 6.83 9.94
CA GLN A 214 9.37 5.40 10.05
C GLN A 214 9.45 4.68 8.69
N GLY A 215 10.61 4.77 8.03
CA GLY A 215 10.81 4.23 6.69
C GLY A 215 10.12 5.02 5.58
N SER A 216 9.66 6.25 5.83
CA SER A 216 9.03 7.12 4.83
C SER A 216 9.91 8.28 4.38
N ALA A 217 9.58 8.88 3.23
CA ALA A 217 10.30 10.04 2.72
C ALA A 217 9.42 11.08 2.02
N LEU A 218 9.77 12.36 2.20
CA LEU A 218 9.28 13.49 1.41
C LEU A 218 10.45 14.05 0.59
N LEU A 219 10.57 13.70 -0.70
CA LEU A 219 11.75 14.03 -1.51
C LEU A 219 13.05 13.49 -0.88
N GLY A 220 13.10 12.19 -0.64
CA GLY A 220 14.32 11.52 -0.18
C GLY A 220 14.22 10.00 -0.26
N LEU A 221 15.16 9.33 0.41
CA LEU A 221 15.30 7.88 0.50
C LEU A 221 15.23 7.46 1.96
N SER A 222 14.28 6.59 2.29
CA SER A 222 14.12 6.09 3.65
C SER A 222 13.92 4.58 3.66
N LEU A 223 14.65 3.92 4.56
CA LEU A 223 14.46 2.51 4.87
C LEU A 223 14.36 2.37 6.39
N LEU A 224 13.41 1.58 6.83
CA LEU A 224 13.39 1.02 8.16
C LEU A 224 13.24 -0.50 8.03
N ALA A 225 14.18 -1.26 8.58
CA ALA A 225 14.16 -2.71 8.62
C ALA A 225 14.27 -3.19 10.06
N THR A 226 13.41 -4.11 10.46
CA THR A 226 13.44 -4.71 11.80
C THR A 226 13.64 -6.22 11.66
N HIS A 227 14.50 -6.81 12.48
CA HIS A 227 14.90 -8.21 12.41
C HIS A 227 14.89 -8.84 13.79
N GLY A 228 14.14 -9.94 13.96
CA GLY A 228 14.12 -10.67 15.24
C GLY A 228 13.48 -9.91 16.41
N CYS A 229 12.78 -8.81 16.14
CA CYS A 229 12.03 -8.08 17.16
C CYS A 229 10.85 -8.93 17.68
N VAL A 230 10.49 -8.71 18.93
CA VAL A 230 9.29 -9.32 19.52
C VAL A 230 8.06 -8.53 19.09
N SER A 231 8.08 -7.21 19.30
CA SER A 231 6.96 -6.36 18.89
C SER A 231 7.40 -4.97 18.47
N ASN A 232 6.65 -4.33 17.57
CA ASN A 232 6.93 -2.95 17.15
C ASN A 232 5.67 -2.09 17.20
N ARG A 233 5.78 -0.90 17.78
CA ARG A 233 4.70 0.09 17.78
C ARG A 233 5.07 1.32 16.98
N PHE A 234 4.31 1.58 15.92
CA PHE A 234 4.49 2.70 15.01
C PHE A 234 3.38 3.74 15.22
N GLU A 235 3.75 4.92 15.70
CA GLU A 235 2.83 6.03 15.98
C GLU A 235 3.24 7.25 15.17
N ALA A 236 2.42 7.63 14.19
CA ALA A 236 2.69 8.75 13.32
C ALA A 236 1.41 9.53 12.96
N VAL A 237 1.59 10.65 12.26
CA VAL A 237 0.47 11.45 11.74
C VAL A 237 0.34 11.25 10.24
N ASP A 238 1.17 11.90 9.43
CA ASP A 238 1.10 11.80 7.97
C ASP A 238 2.46 11.45 7.36
N VAL A 239 2.45 10.80 6.18
CA VAL A 239 3.65 10.45 5.41
C VAL A 239 4.63 9.63 6.26
N ALA A 240 4.17 8.47 6.72
CA ALA A 240 4.89 7.59 7.65
C ALA A 240 4.67 6.10 7.29
N GLN A 241 5.44 5.21 7.90
CA GLN A 241 5.25 3.76 7.79
C GLN A 241 5.39 3.27 6.34
N GLY A 242 6.59 3.43 5.75
CA GLY A 242 6.88 2.98 4.38
C GLY A 242 6.21 3.80 3.26
N SER A 243 5.84 5.04 3.53
CA SER A 243 5.16 5.97 2.60
C SER A 243 6.15 6.87 1.86
N ALA A 244 5.78 7.37 0.68
CA ALA A 244 6.65 8.22 -0.12
C ALA A 244 5.93 9.33 -0.88
N MET A 245 6.63 10.46 -1.02
CA MET A 245 6.22 11.58 -1.87
C MET A 245 7.43 12.10 -2.65
N GLY A 246 7.47 11.84 -3.96
CA GLY A 246 8.63 12.16 -4.82
C GLY A 246 9.95 11.52 -4.34
N GLY A 247 9.89 10.30 -3.79
CA GLY A 247 11.01 9.63 -3.15
C GLY A 247 10.80 8.13 -3.00
N VAL A 248 11.55 7.53 -2.08
CA VAL A 248 11.46 6.11 -1.73
C VAL A 248 11.25 5.97 -0.23
N GLY A 249 10.19 5.26 0.17
CA GLY A 249 9.93 4.86 1.53
C GLY A 249 9.74 3.35 1.62
N LEU A 250 10.60 2.68 2.37
CA LEU A 250 10.57 1.24 2.58
C LEU A 250 10.49 0.94 4.08
N LEU A 251 9.52 0.14 4.48
CA LEU A 251 9.41 -0.44 5.81
C LEU A 251 9.37 -1.96 5.68
N VAL A 252 10.37 -2.65 6.22
CA VAL A 252 10.42 -4.10 6.34
C VAL A 252 10.31 -4.44 7.82
N ASN A 253 9.21 -5.06 8.22
CA ASN A 253 8.97 -5.44 9.59
C ASN A 253 8.95 -6.96 9.75
N GLU A 254 9.82 -7.47 10.61
CA GLU A 254 9.90 -8.91 10.96
C GLU A 254 9.63 -9.16 12.44
N ALA A 255 8.94 -8.22 13.10
CA ALA A 255 8.48 -8.44 14.46
C ALA A 255 7.40 -9.54 14.48
N GLN A 256 7.15 -10.13 15.65
CA GLN A 256 6.10 -11.15 15.80
C GLN A 256 4.70 -10.54 15.99
N HIS A 257 4.62 -9.25 16.33
CA HIS A 257 3.36 -8.54 16.51
C HIS A 257 3.61 -7.03 16.45
N SER A 258 2.82 -6.31 15.67
CA SER A 258 3.03 -4.88 15.49
C SER A 258 1.73 -4.11 15.39
N THR A 259 1.83 -2.83 15.74
CA THR A 259 0.72 -1.89 15.63
C THR A 259 1.16 -0.68 14.81
N PHE A 260 0.39 -0.35 13.80
CA PHE A 260 0.63 0.77 12.89
C PHE A 260 -0.49 1.77 13.00
N HIS A 261 -0.23 2.91 13.64
CA HIS A 261 -1.20 3.97 13.80
C HIS A 261 -0.77 5.23 13.06
N GLY A 262 -1.62 5.67 12.13
CA GLY A 262 -1.40 6.87 11.33
C GLY A 262 -2.71 7.53 10.91
N ARG A 263 -2.63 8.78 10.47
CA ARG A 263 -3.78 9.51 9.93
C ARG A 263 -3.85 9.39 8.41
N ALA A 264 -2.91 9.98 7.68
CA ALA A 264 -3.01 10.05 6.22
C ALA A 264 -1.70 9.74 5.48
N ARG A 265 -1.80 9.06 4.33
CA ARG A 265 -0.61 8.69 3.52
C ARG A 265 0.37 7.86 4.32
N VAL A 266 -0.11 6.78 4.91
CA VAL A 266 0.65 5.88 5.77
C VAL A 266 0.56 4.45 5.26
N GLN A 267 1.37 3.54 5.80
CA GLN A 267 1.25 2.11 5.54
C GLN A 267 1.38 1.80 4.04
N GLY A 268 2.51 2.21 3.45
CA GLY A 268 2.87 1.88 2.08
C GLY A 268 2.25 2.72 0.95
N HIS A 269 1.88 4.00 1.14
CA HIS A 269 1.32 4.82 0.04
C HIS A 269 2.33 5.77 -0.64
N ALA A 270 2.28 5.87 -1.99
CA ALA A 270 3.15 6.71 -2.81
C ALA A 270 2.42 7.73 -3.74
N LEU A 271 3.02 8.90 -3.99
CA LEU A 271 2.70 9.85 -5.07
C LEU A 271 4.02 10.23 -5.79
N GLY A 272 4.29 9.64 -6.95
CA GLY A 272 5.52 9.89 -7.71
C GLY A 272 6.77 9.18 -7.20
N GLY A 273 6.61 8.05 -6.50
CA GLY A 273 7.72 7.29 -5.92
C GLY A 273 7.33 5.86 -5.58
N PHE A 274 8.13 5.24 -4.70
CA PHE A 274 7.89 3.89 -4.19
C PHE A 274 7.59 3.96 -2.70
N GLY A 275 6.42 3.49 -2.28
CA GLY A 275 6.03 3.33 -0.89
C GLY A 275 5.75 1.86 -0.62
N VAL A 276 6.51 1.23 0.28
CA VAL A 276 6.34 -0.19 0.59
C VAL A 276 6.34 -0.39 2.09
N LEU A 277 5.31 -1.07 2.58
CA LEU A 277 5.31 -1.74 3.88
C LEU A 277 5.26 -3.24 3.61
N LEU A 278 6.29 -3.96 4.03
CA LEU A 278 6.37 -5.42 4.02
C LEU A 278 6.43 -5.90 5.47
N ASN A 279 5.34 -6.48 5.93
CA ASN A 279 5.25 -7.17 7.22
C ASN A 279 5.36 -8.68 6.97
N ARG A 280 6.17 -9.37 7.78
CA ARG A 280 6.48 -10.79 7.54
C ARG A 280 5.75 -11.75 8.46
N SER A 281 5.29 -11.30 9.61
CA SER A 281 4.69 -12.17 10.60
C SER A 281 3.93 -11.38 11.64
N GLY A 282 2.85 -11.96 12.13
CA GLY A 282 2.28 -11.59 13.42
C GLY A 282 0.78 -11.45 13.36
N HIS A 283 0.18 -11.06 14.49
CA HIS A 283 -1.22 -10.66 14.51
C HIS A 283 -1.28 -9.14 14.54
N ASP A 284 -1.14 -8.49 13.40
CA ASP A 284 -0.86 -7.08 13.27
C ASP A 284 -2.12 -6.21 13.20
N ALA A 285 -1.99 -4.95 13.65
CA ALA A 285 -3.08 -3.99 13.61
C ALA A 285 -2.69 -2.75 12.80
N TYR A 286 -3.38 -2.55 11.68
CA TYR A 286 -3.20 -1.43 10.76
C TYR A 286 -4.32 -0.41 10.90
N HIS A 287 -4.00 0.78 11.38
CA HIS A 287 -4.98 1.82 11.66
C HIS A 287 -4.65 3.12 10.90
N GLY A 288 -5.47 3.42 9.89
CA GLY A 288 -5.36 4.60 9.03
C GLY A 288 -6.70 5.34 8.90
N ALA A 289 -6.66 6.64 8.61
CA ALA A 289 -7.87 7.40 8.31
C ALA A 289 -8.14 7.49 6.81
N ILE A 290 -7.12 7.84 6.02
CA ILE A 290 -7.26 8.03 4.57
C ILE A 290 -5.95 7.84 3.81
N TYR A 291 -6.00 7.33 2.59
CA TYR A 291 -4.79 7.05 1.79
C TYR A 291 -3.79 6.16 2.53
N ALA A 292 -4.29 5.10 3.16
CA ALA A 292 -3.50 4.16 3.95
C ALA A 292 -3.53 2.76 3.34
N GLN A 293 -2.59 1.91 3.72
CA GLN A 293 -2.61 0.47 3.42
C GLN A 293 -2.49 0.22 1.92
N GLY A 294 -1.29 0.46 1.38
CA GLY A 294 -0.94 0.06 0.02
C GLY A 294 -1.62 0.86 -1.09
N VAL A 295 -1.87 2.15 -0.88
CA VAL A 295 -2.50 2.98 -1.92
C VAL A 295 -1.45 3.37 -2.97
N GLY A 296 -1.82 3.60 -4.23
CA GLY A 296 -0.96 4.21 -5.24
C GLY A 296 -1.59 5.47 -5.82
N SER A 297 -0.97 6.63 -5.63
CA SER A 297 -1.42 7.87 -6.26
C SER A 297 -0.56 8.21 -7.46
N SER A 298 -0.88 9.30 -8.15
CA SER A 298 -0.23 9.75 -9.40
C SER A 298 1.25 9.40 -9.47
N LEU A 299 1.66 8.69 -10.53
CA LEU A 299 3.05 8.34 -10.80
C LEU A 299 3.73 7.47 -9.72
N GLY A 300 2.98 6.92 -8.76
CA GLY A 300 3.49 6.15 -7.64
C GLY A 300 2.99 4.70 -7.63
N VAL A 301 3.82 3.84 -7.05
CA VAL A 301 3.41 2.48 -6.65
C VAL A 301 3.48 2.44 -5.13
N GLY A 302 2.33 2.13 -4.51
CA GLY A 302 2.30 1.85 -3.08
C GLY A 302 1.82 0.44 -2.81
N ALA A 303 2.48 -0.21 -1.85
CA ALA A 303 2.22 -1.59 -1.49
C ALA A 303 2.20 -1.75 0.04
N LEU A 304 1.17 -2.45 0.53
CA LEU A 304 1.19 -3.13 1.81
C LEU A 304 1.18 -4.63 1.52
N ILE A 305 2.11 -5.36 2.12
CA ILE A 305 2.23 -6.80 1.99
C ILE A 305 2.38 -7.35 3.40
N ASP A 306 1.32 -7.99 3.89
CA ASP A 306 1.41 -8.89 5.04
C ASP A 306 1.53 -10.33 4.53
N LEU A 307 2.21 -11.18 5.29
CA LEU A 307 2.51 -12.55 4.88
C LEU A 307 1.82 -13.60 5.73
N GLN A 308 1.37 -13.28 6.96
CA GLN A 308 0.71 -14.24 7.84
C GLN A 308 0.16 -13.59 9.12
N GLY A 309 -0.89 -14.24 9.63
CA GLY A 309 -1.48 -14.12 10.95
C GLY A 309 -2.79 -13.35 10.94
N ASP A 310 -3.60 -13.53 11.99
CA ASP A 310 -4.91 -12.90 12.12
C ASP A 310 -4.77 -11.38 12.35
N ASP A 311 -5.00 -10.61 11.30
CA ASP A 311 -4.73 -9.18 11.19
C ASP A 311 -6.00 -8.34 11.24
N THR A 312 -5.85 -7.08 11.59
CA THR A 312 -6.94 -6.09 11.55
C THR A 312 -6.55 -4.86 10.73
N TYR A 313 -7.33 -4.59 9.70
CA TYR A 313 -7.19 -3.44 8.80
C TYR A 313 -8.31 -2.44 9.00
N PHE A 314 -7.99 -1.27 9.55
CA PHE A 314 -8.92 -0.17 9.74
C PHE A 314 -8.57 1.02 8.83
N ALA A 315 -9.51 1.44 7.99
CA ALA A 315 -9.37 2.59 7.12
C ALA A 315 -10.63 3.46 7.02
N GLY A 316 -10.74 4.52 7.82
CA GLY A 316 -11.86 5.45 7.73
C GLY A 316 -12.15 6.23 9.00
N GLY A 317 -13.44 6.46 9.29
CA GLY A 317 -13.90 7.00 10.57
C GLY A 317 -13.50 8.44 10.94
N LEU A 318 -12.82 9.20 10.07
CA LEU A 318 -12.38 10.58 10.37
C LEU A 318 -13.04 11.64 9.47
N TYR A 319 -13.01 11.44 8.16
CA TYR A 319 -13.43 12.45 7.17
C TYR A 319 -14.88 12.23 6.74
N TYR A 320 -15.83 12.76 7.52
CA TYR A 320 -17.26 12.64 7.22
C TYR A 320 -17.65 13.41 5.96
N ARG A 321 -18.63 12.89 5.21
CA ARG A 321 -19.08 13.39 3.90
C ARG A 321 -17.91 13.54 2.91
N GLY A 322 -17.10 12.49 2.83
CA GLY A 322 -16.01 12.38 1.86
C GLY A 322 -16.44 12.50 0.40
N TYR A 323 -17.75 12.40 0.14
CA TYR A 323 -18.41 12.63 -1.14
C TYR A 323 -19.78 13.27 -0.91
N ASP A 324 -20.15 14.29 -1.70
CA ASP A 324 -21.21 15.25 -1.35
C ASP A 324 -22.65 14.70 -1.33
N ASP A 325 -22.88 13.52 -1.93
CA ASP A 325 -24.22 12.99 -2.21
C ASP A 325 -24.67 11.84 -1.29
N SER A 326 -23.87 11.48 -0.27
CA SER A 326 -24.18 10.34 0.58
C SER A 326 -23.59 10.45 2.01
N PRO A 327 -24.25 9.85 3.01
CA PRO A 327 -23.82 9.91 4.39
C PRO A 327 -22.75 8.84 4.64
N GLY A 328 -21.48 9.21 4.78
CA GLY A 328 -20.40 8.27 5.09
C GLY A 328 -19.04 8.95 5.15
N TYR A 329 -18.02 8.21 5.55
CA TYR A 329 -16.66 8.75 5.67
C TYR A 329 -15.83 8.41 4.43
N ALA A 330 -14.75 9.14 4.22
CA ALA A 330 -13.74 8.80 3.21
C ALA A 330 -12.73 7.78 3.79
N GLY A 331 -12.41 6.75 3.00
CA GLY A 331 -11.36 5.77 3.29
C GLY A 331 -10.19 5.83 2.30
N TRP A 332 -10.42 5.68 0.99
CA TRP A 332 -9.37 5.80 -0.05
C TRP A 332 -8.13 4.95 0.24
N SER A 333 -8.32 3.73 0.72
CA SER A 333 -7.29 2.90 1.35
C SER A 333 -7.38 1.44 0.92
N GLN A 334 -6.46 0.60 1.39
CA GLN A 334 -6.47 -0.86 1.18
C GLN A 334 -6.32 -1.22 -0.30
N GLY A 335 -5.11 -1.06 -0.83
CA GLY A 335 -4.78 -1.48 -2.19
C GLY A 335 -5.39 -0.62 -3.29
N VAL A 336 -5.81 0.62 -2.98
CA VAL A 336 -6.49 1.50 -3.94
C VAL A 336 -5.51 2.27 -4.82
N GLY A 337 -5.77 2.28 -6.13
CA GLY A 337 -5.17 3.24 -7.07
C GLY A 337 -6.02 4.51 -7.17
N VAL A 338 -5.40 5.69 -7.01
CA VAL A 338 -6.13 6.97 -7.05
C VAL A 338 -5.42 8.10 -7.79
N GLY A 339 -6.08 8.63 -8.82
CA GLY A 339 -5.73 9.89 -9.45
C GLY A 339 -6.48 11.09 -8.85
N PRO A 340 -5.81 12.22 -8.58
CA PRO A 340 -6.47 13.46 -8.19
C PRO A 340 -7.25 14.01 -9.40
N ARG A 341 -8.57 13.85 -9.34
CA ARG A 341 -9.47 14.11 -10.46
C ARG A 341 -9.29 15.50 -11.08
N GLY A 342 -9.08 15.53 -12.39
CA GLY A 342 -8.89 16.75 -13.18
C GLY A 342 -7.55 17.44 -12.96
N ILE A 343 -6.60 16.79 -12.30
CA ILE A 343 -5.25 17.30 -12.05
C ILE A 343 -4.20 16.38 -12.70
N ALA A 344 -4.19 15.10 -12.30
CA ALA A 344 -3.25 14.08 -12.78
C ALA A 344 -3.91 12.69 -12.80
N ASN A 345 -3.32 11.77 -13.58
CA ASN A 345 -3.72 10.36 -13.59
C ASN A 345 -3.17 9.65 -12.35
N GLY A 346 -3.78 8.55 -11.92
CA GLY A 346 -3.39 7.86 -10.70
C GLY A 346 -2.17 6.95 -10.83
N GLY A 347 -2.01 6.08 -9.83
CA GLY A 347 -0.94 5.11 -9.75
C GLY A 347 -1.47 3.70 -9.49
N LEU A 348 -0.59 2.84 -8.99
CA LEU A 348 -0.88 1.45 -8.66
C LEU A 348 -0.89 1.24 -7.14
N GLY A 349 -2.06 0.93 -6.59
CA GLY A 349 -2.22 0.48 -5.21
C GLY A 349 -2.25 -1.05 -5.12
N VAL A 350 -1.58 -1.59 -4.10
CA VAL A 350 -1.45 -3.03 -3.86
C VAL A 350 -1.62 -3.30 -2.37
N LEU A 351 -2.57 -4.17 -2.03
CA LEU A 351 -2.67 -4.83 -0.74
C LEU A 351 -2.55 -6.33 -0.97
N LEU A 352 -1.55 -6.97 -0.37
CA LEU A 352 -1.43 -8.42 -0.35
C LEU A 352 -1.49 -8.86 1.11
N ASP A 353 -2.42 -9.75 1.42
CA ASP A 353 -2.49 -10.44 2.71
C ASP A 353 -2.22 -11.92 2.49
N GLY A 354 -1.49 -12.51 3.44
CA GLY A 354 -1.06 -13.89 3.49
C GLY A 354 -2.17 -14.83 3.96
N ALA A 355 -1.90 -15.55 5.06
CA ALA A 355 -2.85 -16.48 5.64
C ALA A 355 -3.20 -16.05 7.07
N GLY A 356 -4.47 -16.11 7.46
CA GLY A 356 -4.94 -15.69 8.78
C GLY A 356 -6.44 -15.48 8.76
N ASP A 357 -7.13 -15.44 9.91
CA ASP A 357 -8.55 -15.06 9.92
C ASP A 357 -8.66 -13.52 10.09
N ASP A 358 -8.72 -12.78 8.98
CA ASP A 358 -8.50 -11.34 8.97
C ASP A 358 -9.79 -10.51 9.05
N THR A 359 -9.65 -9.25 9.50
CA THR A 359 -10.75 -8.29 9.51
C THR A 359 -10.41 -7.01 8.76
N TYR A 360 -11.18 -6.72 7.71
CA TYR A 360 -11.09 -5.50 6.92
C TYR A 360 -12.29 -4.57 7.19
N GLU A 361 -11.99 -3.43 7.81
CA GLU A 361 -12.92 -2.32 8.00
C GLU A 361 -12.50 -1.10 7.18
N TYR A 362 -13.41 -0.62 6.35
CA TYR A 362 -13.10 0.47 5.43
C TYR A 362 -14.33 1.31 5.04
N ASP A 363 -14.16 2.62 5.01
CA ASP A 363 -15.15 3.55 4.47
C ASP A 363 -14.95 3.79 2.96
N TYR A 364 -15.48 4.87 2.39
CA TYR A 364 -15.67 5.01 0.93
C TYR A 364 -14.38 4.87 0.11
N PHE A 365 -14.56 4.34 -1.10
CA PHE A 365 -13.52 4.21 -2.11
C PHE A 365 -12.32 3.41 -1.58
N SER A 366 -12.57 2.28 -0.95
CA SER A 366 -11.53 1.43 -0.35
C SER A 366 -11.50 0.02 -0.95
N HIS A 367 -10.53 -0.77 -0.52
CA HIS A 367 -10.41 -2.22 -0.75
C HIS A 367 -10.36 -2.66 -2.23
N GLY A 368 -9.14 -2.69 -2.79
CA GLY A 368 -8.86 -3.21 -4.13
C GLY A 368 -9.53 -2.42 -5.25
N GLY A 369 -9.66 -1.10 -5.10
CA GLY A 369 -10.40 -0.23 -6.02
C GLY A 369 -9.55 0.68 -6.89
N GLY A 370 -10.06 1.08 -8.06
CA GLY A 370 -9.41 2.03 -8.96
C GLY A 370 -10.25 3.29 -9.17
N TYR A 371 -9.61 4.46 -9.07
CA TYR A 371 -10.25 5.75 -9.31
C TYR A 371 -9.37 6.69 -10.15
N TRP A 372 -9.92 7.19 -11.27
CA TRP A 372 -9.28 8.21 -12.13
C TRP A 372 -7.95 7.78 -12.74
N PHE A 373 -8.02 7.00 -13.83
CA PHE A 373 -6.84 6.48 -14.56
C PHE A 373 -5.82 5.80 -13.64
N ALA A 374 -6.31 4.94 -12.75
CA ALA A 374 -5.52 4.29 -11.71
C ALA A 374 -5.91 2.83 -11.59
N ALA A 375 -5.00 2.01 -11.04
CA ALA A 375 -5.25 0.59 -10.79
C ALA A 375 -5.09 0.29 -9.30
N GLY A 376 -6.07 -0.40 -8.72
CA GLY A 376 -6.01 -0.94 -7.38
C GLY A 376 -6.15 -2.45 -7.39
N PHE A 377 -5.42 -3.09 -6.49
CA PHE A 377 -5.35 -4.54 -6.35
C PHE A 377 -5.33 -4.90 -4.87
N ALA A 378 -6.26 -5.75 -4.44
CA ALA A 378 -6.20 -6.43 -3.16
C ALA A 378 -6.22 -7.94 -3.42
N ARG A 379 -5.35 -8.70 -2.75
CA ARG A 379 -5.40 -10.15 -2.76
C ARG A 379 -5.16 -10.72 -1.39
N ASP A 380 -6.00 -11.66 -1.04
CA ASP A 380 -5.88 -12.50 0.14
C ASP A 380 -5.48 -13.92 -0.29
N PHE A 381 -4.48 -14.50 0.37
CA PHE A 381 -4.00 -15.85 0.06
C PHE A 381 -4.72 -16.92 0.90
N GLY A 382 -5.49 -16.53 1.93
CA GLY A 382 -6.61 -17.30 2.45
C GLY A 382 -6.78 -17.32 3.97
N GLY A 383 -7.88 -17.88 4.44
CA GLY A 383 -8.31 -17.78 5.83
C GLY A 383 -9.77 -17.35 5.88
N ASN A 384 -10.41 -17.28 7.04
CA ASN A 384 -11.85 -16.97 7.09
C ASN A 384 -12.06 -15.47 7.31
N ASP A 385 -11.95 -14.67 6.26
CA ASP A 385 -11.81 -13.23 6.42
C ASP A 385 -13.14 -12.49 6.40
N GLN A 386 -13.11 -11.32 7.05
CA GLN A 386 -14.26 -10.45 7.19
C GLN A 386 -14.03 -9.11 6.54
N ARG A 387 -14.55 -8.94 5.31
CA ARG A 387 -14.61 -7.65 4.61
C ARG A 387 -15.90 -6.93 4.97
N LEU A 388 -15.85 -6.26 6.12
CA LEU A 388 -17.02 -5.71 6.81
C LEU A 388 -17.58 -4.44 6.16
N GLY A 389 -16.79 -3.72 5.36
CA GLY A 389 -17.13 -2.38 4.90
C GLY A 389 -17.02 -1.34 6.03
N ALA A 390 -17.97 -0.40 6.10
CA ALA A 390 -17.86 0.83 6.89
C ALA A 390 -17.40 0.55 8.31
N THR A 391 -16.49 1.39 8.80
CA THR A 391 -15.91 1.19 10.13
C THR A 391 -16.98 1.11 11.21
N ARG A 392 -16.76 0.27 12.21
CA ARG A 392 -17.63 0.06 13.37
C ARG A 392 -17.42 1.15 14.41
N THR A 393 -16.20 1.66 14.52
CA THR A 393 -15.81 2.77 15.39
C THR A 393 -15.38 3.99 14.57
N MET A 394 -15.32 5.14 15.24
CA MET A 394 -14.66 6.33 14.74
C MET A 394 -13.14 6.12 14.69
N TRP A 395 -12.42 6.95 13.93
CA TRP A 395 -10.96 6.83 13.81
C TRP A 395 -10.24 6.91 15.16
N ASP A 396 -10.77 7.65 16.13
CA ASP A 396 -10.22 7.75 17.48
C ASP A 396 -10.63 6.58 18.41
N GLY A 397 -11.30 5.56 17.88
CA GLY A 397 -11.79 4.39 18.61
C GLY A 397 -13.12 4.60 19.34
N THR A 398 -13.71 5.80 19.30
CA THR A 398 -15.02 6.05 19.92
C THR A 398 -16.17 5.41 19.15
N GLU A 399 -17.33 5.29 19.79
CA GLU A 399 -18.52 4.70 19.17
C GLU A 399 -19.00 5.54 17.98
N ARG A 400 -19.18 4.88 16.83
CA ARG A 400 -19.76 5.51 15.63
C ARG A 400 -21.27 5.70 15.80
N GLN A 401 -21.73 6.94 15.73
CA GLN A 401 -23.15 7.28 15.87
C GLN A 401 -23.88 7.27 14.51
N GLU A 402 -23.15 7.50 13.44
CA GLU A 402 -23.64 7.49 12.06
C GLU A 402 -23.89 6.05 11.59
N LYS A 403 -24.97 5.87 10.82
CA LYS A 403 -25.24 4.60 10.15
C LYS A 403 -24.02 4.17 9.33
N ARG A 404 -23.61 2.90 9.49
CA ARG A 404 -22.62 2.24 8.63
C ARG A 404 -23.11 2.28 7.18
N PHE A 405 -22.37 2.96 6.33
CA PHE A 405 -22.72 3.20 4.93
C PHE A 405 -21.43 3.26 4.12
N VAL A 406 -21.35 2.47 3.06
CA VAL A 406 -20.19 2.44 2.15
C VAL A 406 -20.70 2.58 0.73
N ARG A 407 -20.14 3.55 0.04
CA ARG A 407 -20.27 3.66 -1.40
C ARG A 407 -18.89 3.42 -2.01
N TRP A 408 -18.84 2.60 -3.06
CA TRP A 408 -17.60 2.11 -3.67
C TRP A 408 -16.71 1.40 -2.65
N GLY A 409 -17.15 0.20 -2.25
CA GLY A 409 -16.60 -0.50 -1.10
C GLY A 409 -15.51 -1.51 -1.43
N LEU A 410 -15.73 -2.43 -2.37
CA LEU A 410 -14.73 -3.45 -2.69
C LEU A 410 -14.70 -3.79 -4.17
N GLY A 411 -13.49 -3.96 -4.72
CA GLY A 411 -13.25 -4.35 -6.11
C GLY A 411 -13.85 -3.40 -7.14
N PHE A 412 -13.97 -2.11 -6.83
CA PHE A 412 -14.70 -1.15 -7.66
C PHE A 412 -13.80 -0.49 -8.71
N GLY A 413 -14.40 -0.06 -9.83
CA GLY A 413 -13.76 0.77 -10.85
C GLY A 413 -14.53 2.06 -11.11
N CYS A 414 -13.85 3.21 -11.12
CA CYS A 414 -14.47 4.50 -11.39
C CYS A 414 -13.59 5.43 -12.23
N HIS A 415 -14.18 6.10 -13.23
CA HIS A 415 -13.49 7.08 -14.09
C HIS A 415 -12.21 6.51 -14.71
N TYR A 416 -12.34 5.50 -15.58
CA TYR A 416 -11.19 4.77 -16.17
C TYR A 416 -10.33 3.99 -15.15
N GLY A 417 -10.76 3.92 -13.88
CA GLY A 417 -10.08 3.15 -12.85
C GLY A 417 -10.32 1.66 -12.98
N VAL A 418 -9.31 0.87 -12.60
CA VAL A 418 -9.38 -0.60 -12.53
C VAL A 418 -9.25 -1.03 -11.07
N GLY A 419 -10.22 -1.77 -10.55
CA GLY A 419 -10.15 -2.39 -9.22
C GLY A 419 -10.32 -3.89 -9.30
N ILE A 420 -9.46 -4.63 -8.60
CA ILE A 420 -9.52 -6.09 -8.55
C ILE A 420 -9.32 -6.53 -7.09
N VAL A 421 -10.21 -7.37 -6.61
CA VAL A 421 -10.05 -8.14 -5.37
C VAL A 421 -9.94 -9.62 -5.75
N ILE A 422 -8.98 -10.32 -5.17
CA ILE A 422 -8.83 -11.77 -5.31
C ILE A 422 -8.83 -12.39 -3.92
N ASP A 423 -9.62 -13.43 -3.75
CA ASP A 423 -9.62 -14.29 -2.58
C ASP A 423 -9.29 -15.71 -3.03
N ASP A 424 -8.21 -16.27 -2.49
CA ASP A 424 -7.71 -17.56 -2.94
C ASP A 424 -8.43 -18.75 -2.25
N ALA A 425 -8.86 -18.62 -1.00
CA ALA A 425 -9.46 -19.70 -0.20
C ALA A 425 -9.95 -19.21 1.17
N GLY A 426 -11.08 -19.71 1.66
CA GLY A 426 -11.53 -19.38 3.02
C GLY A 426 -13.03 -19.50 3.18
N ASP A 427 -13.60 -19.45 4.38
CA ASP A 427 -15.04 -19.21 4.51
C ASP A 427 -15.26 -17.71 4.78
N ASP A 428 -15.36 -16.91 3.71
CA ASP A 428 -15.23 -15.46 3.75
C ASP A 428 -16.54 -14.68 3.80
N LEU A 429 -16.47 -13.45 4.29
CA LEU A 429 -17.56 -12.48 4.27
C LEU A 429 -17.23 -11.25 3.41
N PHE A 430 -18.00 -11.04 2.35
CA PHE A 430 -17.96 -9.85 1.50
C PHE A 430 -19.17 -8.95 1.73
N THR A 431 -19.00 -7.80 2.40
CA THR A 431 -20.11 -6.88 2.69
C THR A 431 -20.15 -5.65 1.77
N ALA A 432 -21.28 -5.42 1.10
CA ALA A 432 -21.59 -4.19 0.37
C ALA A 432 -23.02 -3.71 0.60
N ASN A 433 -23.21 -2.49 1.11
CA ASN A 433 -24.55 -2.02 1.52
C ASN A 433 -25.25 -1.05 0.54
N THR A 434 -24.56 -0.44 -0.42
CA THR A 434 -25.16 0.58 -1.32
C THR A 434 -24.71 0.46 -2.77
N ALA A 435 -23.39 0.48 -2.99
CA ALA A 435 -22.78 0.18 -4.27
C ALA A 435 -22.24 -1.23 -4.13
N ASP A 436 -22.98 -2.20 -4.69
CA ASP A 436 -22.71 -3.65 -4.72
C ASP A 436 -21.21 -4.01 -4.75
N THR A 437 -20.87 -5.24 -4.37
CA THR A 437 -19.49 -5.73 -4.55
C THR A 437 -19.10 -5.67 -6.05
N ALA A 438 -17.85 -5.34 -6.37
CA ALA A 438 -17.39 -5.11 -7.75
C ALA A 438 -18.23 -4.08 -8.55
N PHE A 439 -18.71 -3.01 -7.89
CA PHE A 439 -19.48 -1.96 -8.57
C PHE A 439 -18.60 -1.12 -9.50
N CYS A 440 -19.08 -0.90 -10.72
CA CYS A 440 -18.34 -0.18 -11.76
C CYS A 440 -19.12 1.02 -12.28
N TRP A 441 -18.40 2.15 -12.41
CA TRP A 441 -18.96 3.43 -12.83
C TRP A 441 -18.04 4.13 -13.83
N ASP A 442 -18.62 4.76 -14.86
CA ASP A 442 -17.92 5.74 -15.71
C ASP A 442 -16.61 5.20 -16.31
N LEU A 443 -16.73 4.31 -17.29
CA LEU A 443 -15.60 3.69 -18.00
C LEU A 443 -14.61 2.94 -17.08
N GLY A 444 -15.01 2.64 -15.84
CA GLY A 444 -14.23 1.87 -14.89
C GLY A 444 -14.39 0.35 -15.06
N THR A 445 -13.39 -0.39 -14.60
CA THR A 445 -13.41 -1.85 -14.50
C THR A 445 -13.29 -2.29 -13.05
N GLY A 446 -14.12 -3.21 -12.62
CA GLY A 446 -14.14 -3.74 -11.26
C GLY A 446 -14.33 -5.24 -11.29
N ALA A 447 -13.52 -5.95 -10.51
CA ALA A 447 -13.56 -7.40 -10.44
C ALA A 447 -13.41 -7.92 -9.00
N ILE A 448 -14.12 -9.01 -8.73
CA ILE A 448 -13.85 -9.90 -7.60
C ILE A 448 -13.67 -11.31 -8.14
N LEU A 449 -12.58 -11.95 -7.75
CA LEU A 449 -12.29 -13.35 -8.04
C LEU A 449 -12.18 -14.10 -6.71
N ASP A 450 -13.22 -14.84 -6.38
CA ASP A 450 -13.31 -15.74 -5.25
C ASP A 450 -13.05 -17.16 -5.75
N LEU A 451 -12.00 -17.81 -5.21
CA LEU A 451 -11.40 -19.00 -5.81
C LEU A 451 -11.68 -20.32 -5.04
N GLY A 452 -12.33 -20.24 -3.89
CA GLY A 452 -12.72 -21.39 -3.09
C GLY A 452 -13.17 -20.97 -1.70
N GLY A 453 -14.10 -21.72 -1.11
CA GLY A 453 -14.60 -21.34 0.20
C GLY A 453 -16.03 -21.76 0.46
N ASN A 454 -16.65 -21.37 1.57
CA ASN A 454 -18.10 -21.34 1.71
C ASN A 454 -18.51 -19.91 2.09
N ASP A 455 -18.62 -19.08 1.07
CA ASP A 455 -18.51 -17.65 1.23
C ASP A 455 -19.87 -16.99 1.39
N THR A 456 -19.88 -15.81 1.99
CA THR A 456 -21.08 -14.99 2.14
C THR A 456 -20.91 -13.65 1.46
N PHE A 457 -21.67 -13.43 0.39
CA PHE A 457 -21.80 -12.13 -0.27
C PHE A 457 -23.04 -11.41 0.29
N SER A 458 -22.79 -10.45 1.17
CA SER A 458 -23.80 -9.69 1.91
C SER A 458 -24.06 -8.32 1.26
N GLY A 459 -25.20 -8.13 0.60
CA GLY A 459 -25.53 -6.86 -0.05
C GLY A 459 -26.80 -6.82 -0.90
N SER A 460 -26.91 -5.82 -1.79
CA SER A 460 -28.01 -5.72 -2.76
C SER A 460 -27.78 -6.55 -4.03
N GLY A 461 -26.57 -7.04 -4.24
CA GLY A 461 -26.12 -7.82 -5.39
C GLY A 461 -24.59 -7.80 -5.49
N ALA A 462 -24.07 -8.26 -6.62
CA ALA A 462 -22.64 -8.31 -6.91
C ALA A 462 -22.39 -8.15 -8.41
N GLY A 463 -21.34 -7.43 -8.78
CA GLY A 463 -20.95 -7.21 -10.17
C GLY A 463 -21.96 -6.38 -10.95
N ARG A 464 -22.11 -5.10 -10.60
CA ARG A 464 -23.03 -4.18 -11.29
C ARG A 464 -22.25 -3.08 -12.03
N ALA A 465 -22.65 -2.79 -13.26
CA ALA A 465 -22.02 -1.76 -14.09
C ALA A 465 -22.97 -0.63 -14.50
N SER A 466 -22.46 0.60 -14.55
CA SER A 466 -23.19 1.81 -14.99
C SER A 466 -22.25 2.82 -15.67
N ASN A 467 -22.79 3.61 -16.60
CA ASN A 467 -22.04 4.59 -17.41
C ASN A 467 -20.81 4.02 -18.12
N ALA A 468 -21.01 2.98 -18.95
CA ALA A 468 -19.99 2.26 -19.68
C ALA A 468 -18.94 1.55 -18.79
N GLY A 469 -19.37 1.09 -17.62
CA GLY A 469 -18.54 0.28 -16.73
C GLY A 469 -18.46 -1.19 -17.16
N LEU A 470 -17.41 -1.87 -16.70
CA LEU A 470 -17.20 -3.32 -16.83
C LEU A 470 -17.09 -3.95 -15.44
N ALA A 471 -18.07 -4.75 -15.05
CA ALA A 471 -18.06 -5.48 -13.78
C ALA A 471 -17.93 -6.99 -13.99
N LEU A 472 -17.05 -7.63 -13.21
CA LEU A 472 -16.90 -9.09 -13.18
C LEU A 472 -16.93 -9.59 -11.74
N VAL A 473 -17.73 -10.62 -11.47
CA VAL A 473 -17.57 -11.42 -10.27
C VAL A 473 -17.42 -12.87 -10.71
N MET A 474 -16.39 -13.53 -10.23
CA MET A 474 -16.17 -14.96 -10.40
C MET A 474 -16.08 -15.59 -9.02
N ASN A 475 -16.88 -16.63 -8.79
CA ASN A 475 -16.90 -17.43 -7.58
C ASN A 475 -16.69 -18.90 -7.97
N VAL A 476 -15.78 -19.59 -7.30
CA VAL A 476 -15.35 -20.94 -7.68
C VAL A 476 -15.44 -21.87 -6.49
N GLY A 477 -16.12 -23.00 -6.67
CA GLY A 477 -16.32 -23.97 -5.60
C GLY A 477 -17.41 -23.52 -4.61
N GLY A 478 -17.43 -24.18 -3.45
CA GLY A 478 -18.13 -23.69 -2.26
C GLY A 478 -19.64 -23.84 -2.14
N ASP A 479 -20.13 -23.97 -0.91
CA ASP A 479 -21.57 -23.92 -0.61
C ASP A 479 -21.98 -22.49 -0.16
N ASP A 480 -21.85 -21.54 -1.08
CA ASP A 480 -21.90 -20.11 -0.76
C ASP A 480 -23.32 -19.55 -0.53
N THR A 481 -23.39 -18.41 0.16
CA THR A 481 -24.62 -17.66 0.42
C THR A 481 -24.54 -16.26 -0.19
N PHE A 482 -25.49 -15.95 -1.07
CA PHE A 482 -25.62 -14.63 -1.67
C PHE A 482 -26.92 -13.97 -1.25
N THR A 483 -26.82 -12.72 -0.81
CA THR A 483 -27.98 -11.89 -0.47
C THR A 483 -28.20 -10.80 -1.50
N GLY A 484 -29.45 -10.34 -1.61
CA GLY A 484 -29.84 -9.35 -2.63
C GLY A 484 -30.34 -10.01 -3.91
N GLY A 485 -30.23 -9.30 -5.04
CA GLY A 485 -30.78 -9.78 -6.33
C GLY A 485 -30.13 -9.18 -7.59
N ASN A 486 -29.31 -8.14 -7.46
CA ASN A 486 -28.69 -7.44 -8.60
C ASN A 486 -27.35 -8.07 -9.02
N PHE A 487 -27.34 -9.37 -9.26
CA PHE A 487 -26.14 -10.09 -9.66
C PHE A 487 -25.88 -9.97 -11.17
N GLY A 488 -24.69 -9.52 -11.55
CA GLY A 488 -24.30 -9.38 -12.97
C GLY A 488 -25.13 -8.34 -13.74
N HIS A 489 -25.65 -7.33 -13.04
CA HIS A 489 -26.62 -6.40 -13.63
C HIS A 489 -25.95 -5.25 -14.41
N ALA A 490 -26.24 -5.15 -15.70
CA ALA A 490 -25.83 -4.01 -16.52
C ALA A 490 -26.95 -2.97 -16.60
N ASN A 491 -26.69 -1.75 -16.12
CA ASN A 491 -27.66 -0.66 -16.22
C ASN A 491 -27.94 -0.30 -17.70
N PRO A 492 -29.20 -0.10 -18.13
CA PRO A 492 -29.48 0.34 -19.50
C PRO A 492 -29.01 1.76 -19.81
N ALA A 493 -28.77 2.60 -18.81
CA ALA A 493 -28.38 3.99 -19.03
C ALA A 493 -26.86 4.19 -19.11
N VAL A 494 -26.44 4.98 -20.10
CA VAL A 494 -25.12 5.63 -20.17
C VAL A 494 -25.38 7.12 -20.33
N ASN A 495 -25.27 7.86 -19.24
CA ASN A 495 -25.61 9.28 -19.19
C ASN A 495 -24.38 10.19 -19.22
N TYR A 496 -23.20 9.65 -18.95
CA TYR A 496 -21.95 10.42 -18.80
C TYR A 496 -21.19 10.57 -20.11
N HIS A 497 -21.48 9.70 -21.09
CA HIS A 497 -20.73 9.61 -22.34
C HIS A 497 -21.67 9.55 -23.54
N PRO A 498 -21.23 10.05 -24.71
CA PRO A 498 -21.98 9.89 -25.94
C PRO A 498 -22.07 8.41 -26.33
N MET A 499 -23.25 8.03 -26.84
CA MET A 499 -23.50 6.73 -27.46
C MET A 499 -23.55 6.92 -28.98
N PRO A 500 -22.99 5.97 -29.77
CA PRO A 500 -22.57 4.62 -29.38
C PRO A 500 -21.09 4.48 -28.96
N GLU A 501 -20.32 5.56 -28.92
CA GLU A 501 -18.85 5.52 -28.73
C GLU A 501 -18.44 4.82 -27.42
N ALA A 502 -19.25 4.97 -26.37
CA ALA A 502 -19.00 4.34 -25.09
C ALA A 502 -19.31 2.82 -25.04
N GLY A 503 -19.91 2.24 -26.10
CA GLY A 503 -20.25 0.81 -26.23
C GLY A 503 -21.44 0.35 -25.37
N GLY A 504 -21.49 0.77 -24.10
CA GLY A 504 -22.53 0.43 -23.13
C GLY A 504 -21.99 -0.25 -21.87
N ASN A 505 -22.88 -0.69 -20.97
CA ASN A 505 -22.48 -1.34 -19.72
C ASN A 505 -22.31 -2.85 -19.92
N PHE A 506 -21.25 -3.42 -19.35
CA PHE A 506 -21.03 -4.86 -19.27
C PHE A 506 -20.92 -5.32 -17.82
N ALA A 507 -21.67 -6.34 -17.44
CA ALA A 507 -21.63 -6.91 -16.11
C ALA A 507 -21.78 -8.43 -16.19
N CYS A 508 -20.93 -9.17 -15.49
CA CYS A 508 -20.99 -10.62 -15.50
C CYS A 508 -20.77 -11.18 -14.11
N PHE A 509 -21.71 -11.99 -13.66
CA PHE A 509 -21.58 -12.81 -12.47
C PHE A 509 -21.43 -14.27 -12.91
N LEU A 510 -20.27 -14.85 -12.63
CA LEU A 510 -19.87 -16.21 -12.98
C LEU A 510 -19.74 -17.03 -11.72
N ARG A 511 -20.37 -18.19 -11.68
CA ARG A 511 -20.25 -19.12 -10.56
C ARG A 511 -20.02 -20.54 -11.05
N TYR A 512 -19.09 -21.24 -10.40
CA TYR A 512 -18.65 -22.58 -10.78
C TYR A 512 -18.72 -23.57 -9.62
N GLY A 513 -19.62 -24.54 -9.67
CA GLY A 513 -19.76 -25.62 -8.68
C GLY A 513 -20.56 -25.23 -7.45
N GLY A 514 -20.61 -26.13 -6.45
CA GLY A 514 -21.20 -25.82 -5.16
C GLY A 514 -22.72 -25.91 -5.03
N SER A 515 -23.24 -26.01 -3.81
CA SER A 515 -24.67 -25.99 -3.45
C SER A 515 -25.09 -24.66 -2.83
N ASN A 516 -25.05 -23.58 -3.63
CA ASN A 516 -25.22 -22.22 -3.10
C ASN A 516 -26.68 -21.83 -2.82
N ARG A 517 -26.84 -20.78 -2.02
CA ARG A 517 -28.13 -20.22 -1.57
C ARG A 517 -28.25 -18.76 -2.00
N PHE A 518 -29.39 -18.42 -2.61
CA PHE A 518 -29.71 -17.03 -2.98
C PHE A 518 -30.95 -16.56 -2.24
N SER A 519 -30.88 -15.40 -1.59
CA SER A 519 -32.01 -14.89 -0.79
C SER A 519 -33.22 -14.45 -1.63
N ASN A 520 -32.98 -13.90 -2.84
CA ASN A 520 -34.06 -13.35 -3.68
C ASN A 520 -34.01 -13.80 -5.15
N LEU A 521 -33.33 -14.91 -5.47
CA LEU A 521 -33.36 -15.50 -6.81
C LEU A 521 -34.01 -16.88 -6.78
N LYS A 522 -34.82 -17.17 -7.81
CA LYS A 522 -35.32 -18.53 -8.06
C LYS A 522 -34.30 -19.32 -8.87
N ALA A 523 -34.29 -20.65 -8.78
CA ALA A 523 -33.36 -21.50 -9.55
C ALA A 523 -33.42 -21.32 -11.08
N GLN A 524 -34.55 -20.87 -11.64
CA GLN A 524 -34.70 -20.58 -13.07
C GLN A 524 -34.05 -19.26 -13.49
N GLU A 525 -33.70 -18.41 -12.52
CA GLU A 525 -33.06 -17.11 -12.69
C GLU A 525 -31.53 -17.21 -12.63
N THR A 526 -30.96 -18.39 -12.40
CA THR A 526 -29.52 -18.57 -12.20
C THR A 526 -28.83 -19.28 -13.38
N THR A 527 -29.58 -19.85 -14.32
CA THR A 527 -29.04 -20.54 -15.50
C THR A 527 -29.08 -19.65 -16.75
N GLY A 528 -27.95 -19.03 -17.10
CA GLY A 528 -27.80 -18.40 -18.43
C GLY A 528 -28.62 -17.14 -18.66
N ALA A 529 -28.85 -16.32 -17.63
CA ALA A 529 -29.81 -15.21 -17.69
C ALA A 529 -29.17 -13.88 -18.07
N VAL A 530 -29.83 -13.12 -18.96
CA VAL A 530 -29.51 -11.71 -19.20
C VAL A 530 -30.09 -10.84 -18.07
N ARG A 531 -29.31 -9.90 -17.56
CA ARG A 531 -29.60 -9.11 -16.35
C ARG A 531 -29.47 -7.61 -16.62
N GLY A 532 -30.60 -6.93 -16.71
CA GLY A 532 -30.65 -5.52 -17.09
C GLY A 532 -30.62 -5.35 -18.61
N TRP A 533 -29.66 -4.57 -19.13
CA TRP A 533 -29.45 -4.41 -20.58
C TRP A 533 -28.66 -5.58 -21.18
N ALA A 534 -28.52 -5.61 -22.51
CA ALA A 534 -27.94 -6.71 -23.27
C ALA A 534 -26.48 -7.09 -22.89
N GLY A 535 -25.81 -6.27 -22.07
CA GLY A 535 -24.46 -6.54 -21.55
C GLY A 535 -24.40 -7.14 -20.14
N GLY A 536 -25.53 -7.45 -19.50
CA GLY A 536 -25.55 -8.03 -18.15
C GLY A 536 -25.83 -9.53 -18.16
N PHE A 537 -25.07 -10.31 -17.41
CA PHE A 537 -25.12 -11.77 -17.43
C PHE A 537 -24.98 -12.37 -16.03
N PHE A 538 -25.81 -13.39 -15.76
CA PHE A 538 -25.64 -14.31 -14.64
C PHE A 538 -25.48 -15.72 -15.20
N LEU A 539 -24.34 -16.35 -14.90
CA LEU A 539 -23.99 -17.68 -15.39
C LEU A 539 -23.57 -18.59 -14.24
N GLU A 540 -24.44 -19.55 -13.90
CA GLU A 540 -24.11 -20.69 -13.05
C GLU A 540 -23.68 -21.89 -13.89
N ARG A 541 -22.58 -22.54 -13.50
CA ARG A 541 -22.02 -23.74 -14.16
C ARG A 541 -21.54 -24.73 -13.12
N ASP A 542 -21.53 -26.02 -13.46
CA ASP A 542 -21.16 -27.09 -12.52
C ASP A 542 -19.66 -27.12 -12.19
N ALA A 543 -18.80 -26.72 -13.13
CA ALA A 543 -17.34 -26.77 -12.94
C ALA A 543 -16.61 -25.78 -13.85
N LEU A 544 -15.42 -25.37 -13.42
CA LEU A 544 -14.49 -24.60 -14.24
C LEU A 544 -14.14 -25.37 -15.53
N PRO A 545 -14.12 -24.70 -16.70
CA PRO A 545 -13.66 -25.32 -17.94
C PRO A 545 -12.21 -25.80 -17.80
N ALA A 546 -11.91 -27.04 -18.23
CA ALA A 546 -10.57 -27.63 -18.13
C ALA A 546 -9.44 -26.75 -18.71
N ARG A 547 -9.72 -25.94 -19.74
CA ARG A 547 -8.75 -25.01 -20.36
C ARG A 547 -8.36 -23.83 -19.47
N LEU A 548 -9.14 -23.51 -18.44
CA LEU A 548 -8.81 -22.46 -17.45
C LEU A 548 -8.10 -23.04 -16.21
N MET A 549 -8.05 -24.38 -16.08
CA MET A 549 -7.30 -25.07 -15.03
C MET A 549 -5.83 -25.31 -15.40
N ASP A 550 -5.47 -25.17 -16.68
CA ASP A 550 -4.08 -25.24 -17.14
C ASP A 550 -3.44 -23.85 -17.01
N PRO A 551 -2.35 -23.67 -16.22
CA PRO A 551 -1.64 -22.40 -16.19
C PRO A 551 -1.13 -22.07 -17.61
N PRO A 552 -1.08 -20.78 -17.99
CA PRO A 552 -0.56 -20.39 -19.30
C PRO A 552 0.82 -21.02 -19.53
N GLN A 553 1.04 -21.62 -20.70
CA GLN A 553 2.32 -22.29 -21.04
C GLN A 553 3.54 -21.35 -20.94
N GLU A 554 3.33 -20.04 -20.86
CA GLU A 554 4.38 -19.01 -20.73
C GLU A 554 4.81 -18.69 -19.28
N ILE A 555 4.14 -19.23 -18.25
CA ILE A 555 4.53 -19.09 -16.83
C ILE A 555 5.19 -20.37 -16.31
N ARG A 556 5.94 -21.05 -17.18
CA ARG A 556 6.85 -22.14 -16.80
C ARG A 556 8.23 -21.87 -17.37
N ALA A 557 9.03 -21.08 -16.65
CA ALA A 557 10.48 -21.11 -16.74
C ALA A 557 11.11 -20.40 -15.53
N PRO A 558 12.29 -20.85 -15.10
CA PRO A 558 12.53 -21.80 -14.01
C PRO A 558 12.61 -21.14 -12.63
#